data_AF-A0A8D9I4M0-F1
#
_entry.id   AF-A0A8D9I4M0-F1
#
_cell.length_a   1.000
_cell.length_b   1.000
_cell.length_c   1.000
_cell.angle_alpha   90.00
_cell.angle_beta   90.00
_cell.angle_gamma   90.00
#
_symmetry.space_group_name_H-M   'P 1'
#
loop_
_entity.id
_entity.type
_entity.pdbx_description
1 polymer ?
#
loop_
_entity_poly.entity_id
_entity_poly.type
_entity_poly.pdbx_seq_one_letter_code
_entity_poly.pdbx_strand_id
1 'polypeptide(L)'
;MSTVQDSTTFYGLDMIGISVGGRKLEIPPAVFSTPGAIIDSGTVVSRLPPKAYAALRSAFVAGMSQYPTAAGFLILDTCFDFTGYERVTLPRVSFTFSGGVVVDLGLPGILYSPTTSYYCLAFAGNDDDGKAAIFGNLQQQTLEVVFDGAGGRVGFAPNGCQ
;
A
#
# COMPACT_ATOMS: atom_id res chain seq x y z
N MET A 1 -2.08 10.02 17.52
CA MET A 1 -1.03 9.47 16.64
C MET A 1 -0.52 8.24 17.31
N SER A 2 -0.43 7.13 16.59
CA SER A 2 0.12 5.92 17.17
C SER A 2 1.64 6.01 17.27
N THR A 3 2.18 5.49 18.36
CA THR A 3 3.62 5.32 18.57
C THR A 3 4.04 3.97 18.02
N VAL A 4 5.03 3.96 17.13
CA VAL A 4 5.67 2.72 16.67
C VAL A 4 6.69 2.26 17.70
N GLN A 5 6.74 0.97 17.96
CA GLN A 5 7.38 0.39 19.16
C GLN A 5 8.90 0.58 19.27
N ASP A 6 9.53 1.30 18.33
CA ASP A 6 10.97 1.63 18.36
C ASP A 6 11.30 2.97 17.67
N SER A 7 10.35 3.92 17.62
CA SER A 7 10.61 5.24 17.05
C SER A 7 9.72 6.33 17.63
N THR A 8 10.37 7.40 18.11
CA THR A 8 9.74 8.66 18.51
C THR A 8 9.79 9.73 17.40
N THR A 9 10.37 9.40 16.23
CA THR A 9 10.65 10.35 15.15
C THR A 9 9.77 10.16 13.91
N PHE A 10 9.04 9.06 13.80
CA PHE A 10 8.15 8.80 12.66
C PHE A 10 6.71 9.21 12.94
N TYR A 11 5.99 9.50 11.85
CA TYR A 11 4.56 9.67 11.92
C TYR A 11 3.85 8.31 11.87
N GLY A 12 3.27 7.89 13.00
CA GLY A 12 2.53 6.62 13.08
C GLY A 12 1.10 6.72 12.55
N LEU A 13 0.66 5.67 11.87
CA LEU A 13 -0.68 5.50 11.33
C LEU A 13 -1.40 4.35 12.03
N ASP A 14 -2.67 4.56 12.36
CA ASP A 14 -3.54 3.54 12.95
C ASP A 14 -4.15 2.65 11.85
N MET A 15 -3.32 1.89 11.13
CA MET A 15 -3.78 1.01 10.06
C MET A 15 -4.54 -0.20 10.62
N ILE A 16 -5.73 -0.49 10.09
CA ILE A 16 -6.59 -1.59 10.57
C ILE A 16 -7.09 -2.52 9.46
N GLY A 17 -6.72 -2.25 8.21
CA GLY A 17 -7.12 -3.12 7.10
C GLY A 17 -6.68 -2.64 5.72
N ILE A 18 -6.80 -3.56 4.79
CA ILE A 18 -6.60 -3.36 3.35
C ILE A 18 -7.82 -3.94 2.64
N SER A 19 -8.27 -3.29 1.57
CA SER A 19 -9.32 -3.80 0.69
C SER A 19 -8.84 -3.89 -0.75
N VAL A 20 -9.30 -4.92 -1.46
CA VAL A 20 -9.04 -5.12 -2.89
C VAL A 20 -10.36 -5.37 -3.61
N GLY A 21 -10.62 -4.64 -4.70
CA GLY A 21 -11.88 -4.73 -5.43
C GLY A 21 -13.11 -4.35 -4.59
N GLY A 22 -12.94 -3.51 -3.56
CA GLY A 22 -14.00 -3.14 -2.62
C GLY A 22 -14.30 -4.18 -1.53
N ARG A 23 -13.54 -5.28 -1.45
CA ARG A 23 -13.66 -6.30 -0.39
C ARG A 23 -12.53 -6.14 0.61
N LYS A 24 -12.88 -6.00 1.89
CA LYS A 24 -11.91 -6.02 2.98
C LYS A 24 -11.24 -7.38 3.06
N LEU A 25 -9.92 -7.41 3.13
CA LEU A 25 -9.13 -8.63 3.27
C LEU A 25 -9.19 -9.14 4.71
N GLU A 26 -9.17 -10.46 4.87
CA GLU A 26 -9.14 -11.14 6.17
C GLU A 26 -7.74 -11.10 6.80
N ILE A 27 -7.32 -9.91 7.21
CA ILE A 27 -6.05 -9.67 7.90
C ILE A 27 -6.37 -9.35 9.37
N PRO A 28 -5.85 -10.13 10.34
CA PRO A 28 -6.04 -9.81 11.74
C PRO A 28 -5.48 -8.41 12.06
N PRO A 29 -6.22 -7.54 12.78
CA PRO A 29 -5.74 -6.18 13.11
C PRO A 29 -4.37 -6.17 13.82
N ALA A 30 -4.07 -7.22 14.58
CA ALA A 30 -2.78 -7.39 15.26
C ALA A 30 -1.56 -7.39 14.32
N VAL A 31 -1.75 -7.70 13.04
CA VAL A 31 -0.69 -7.64 12.02
C VAL A 31 -0.16 -6.21 11.84
N PHE A 32 -0.99 -5.20 12.09
CA PHE A 32 -0.60 -3.79 11.93
C PHE A 32 -0.24 -3.10 13.25
N SER A 33 -0.50 -3.72 14.41
CA SER A 33 -0.31 -3.08 15.72
C SER A 33 1.10 -3.19 16.27
N THR A 34 1.87 -4.19 15.84
CA THR A 34 3.20 -4.48 16.39
C THR A 34 4.17 -4.78 15.23
N PRO A 35 5.19 -3.93 15.00
CA PRO A 35 5.55 -2.74 15.77
C PRO A 35 4.69 -1.50 15.44
N GLY A 36 3.74 -1.58 14.50
CA GLY A 36 2.86 -0.47 14.10
C GLY A 36 2.89 -0.22 12.59
N ALA A 37 2.30 0.90 12.17
CA ALA A 37 2.43 1.42 10.81
C ALA A 37 2.94 2.87 10.85
N ILE A 38 3.73 3.26 9.86
CA ILE A 38 4.20 4.64 9.66
C ILE A 38 3.82 5.15 8.27
N ILE A 39 3.85 6.47 8.10
CA ILE A 39 3.94 7.12 6.80
C ILE A 39 5.36 7.62 6.56
N ASP A 40 5.92 7.30 5.40
CA ASP A 40 7.28 7.68 5.04
C ASP A 40 7.40 7.94 3.54
N SER A 41 7.59 9.21 3.18
CA SER A 41 7.81 9.62 1.79
C SER A 41 9.22 9.26 1.27
N GLY A 42 10.15 8.88 2.14
CA GLY A 42 11.50 8.41 1.76
C GLY A 42 11.53 6.96 1.29
N THR A 43 10.48 6.19 1.56
CA THR A 43 10.31 4.82 1.08
C THR A 43 9.48 4.82 -0.20
N VAL A 44 10.02 4.35 -1.34
CA VAL A 44 9.36 4.42 -2.65
C VAL A 44 8.00 3.72 -2.67
N VAL A 45 7.97 2.42 -2.32
CA VAL A 45 6.76 1.58 -2.32
C VAL A 45 6.39 1.17 -0.91
N SER A 46 5.10 1.02 -0.64
CA SER A 46 4.64 0.51 0.65
C SER A 46 5.26 -0.83 1.02
N ARG A 47 5.72 -0.93 2.26
CA ARG A 47 6.21 -2.16 2.88
C ARG A 47 5.15 -2.70 3.83
N LEU A 48 4.84 -3.98 3.75
CA LEU A 48 3.79 -4.60 4.57
C LEU A 48 4.34 -5.81 5.32
N PRO A 49 3.87 -6.08 6.56
CA PRO A 49 4.13 -7.34 7.22
C PRO A 49 3.81 -8.54 6.30
N PRO A 50 4.61 -9.62 6.30
CA PRO A 50 4.46 -10.75 5.39
C PRO A 50 3.02 -11.25 5.22
N LYS A 51 2.27 -11.37 6.31
CA LYS A 51 0.87 -11.83 6.28
C LYS A 51 -0.07 -10.86 5.56
N ALA A 52 0.10 -9.54 5.77
CA ALA A 52 -0.70 -8.53 5.08
C ALA A 52 -0.34 -8.46 3.60
N TYR A 53 0.96 -8.52 3.28
CA TYR A 53 1.44 -8.52 1.89
C TYR A 53 0.91 -9.73 1.12
N ALA A 54 0.99 -10.93 1.70
CA ALA A 54 0.51 -12.16 1.05
C ALA A 54 -0.99 -12.09 0.74
N ALA A 55 -1.80 -11.58 1.67
CA ALA A 55 -3.24 -11.40 1.46
C ALA A 55 -3.54 -10.39 0.34
N LEU A 56 -2.86 -9.23 0.35
CA LEU A 56 -2.99 -8.22 -0.71
C LEU A 56 -2.60 -8.78 -2.07
N ARG A 57 -1.40 -9.36 -2.16
CA ARG A 57 -0.86 -9.98 -3.38
C ARG A 57 -1.81 -11.02 -3.95
N SER A 58 -2.28 -11.96 -3.12
CA SER A 58 -3.19 -13.03 -3.55
C SER A 58 -4.50 -12.48 -4.11
N ALA A 59 -5.13 -11.54 -3.41
CA ALA A 59 -6.38 -10.93 -3.86
C ALA A 59 -6.19 -10.09 -5.14
N PHE A 60 -5.07 -9.37 -5.26
CA PHE A 60 -4.76 -8.58 -6.43
C PHE A 60 -4.52 -9.46 -7.66
N VAL A 61 -3.70 -10.52 -7.53
CA VAL A 61 -3.45 -11.49 -8.61
C VAL A 61 -4.75 -12.17 -9.05
N ALA A 62 -5.62 -12.55 -8.10
CA ALA A 62 -6.93 -13.11 -8.42
C ALA A 62 -7.81 -12.13 -9.22
N GLY A 63 -7.79 -10.83 -8.87
CA GLY A 63 -8.51 -9.79 -9.61
C GLY A 63 -7.90 -9.46 -10.98
N MET A 64 -6.66 -9.89 -11.23
CA MET A 64 -5.89 -9.63 -12.45
C MET A 64 -5.74 -10.87 -13.34
N SER A 65 -6.52 -11.93 -13.10
CA SER A 65 -6.34 -13.26 -13.73
C SER A 65 -6.43 -13.29 -15.27
N GLN A 66 -6.96 -12.23 -15.89
CA GLN A 66 -7.03 -12.08 -17.35
C GLN A 66 -5.73 -11.58 -17.99
N TYR A 67 -4.78 -11.12 -17.19
CA TYR A 67 -3.51 -10.55 -17.67
C TYR A 67 -2.35 -11.51 -17.38
N PRO A 68 -1.36 -11.62 -18.28
CA PRO A 68 -0.23 -12.50 -18.08
C PRO A 68 0.69 -11.95 -16.99
N THR A 69 1.10 -12.83 -16.09
CA THR A 69 2.15 -12.52 -15.11
C THR A 69 3.51 -12.45 -15.79
N ALA A 70 4.40 -11.63 -15.25
CA ALA A 70 5.78 -11.50 -15.69
C ALA A 70 6.76 -11.81 -14.55
N ALA A 71 8.05 -11.95 -14.87
CA ALA A 71 9.11 -12.10 -13.87
C ALA A 71 9.09 -10.92 -12.89
N GLY A 72 9.60 -11.07 -11.66
CA GLY A 72 9.71 -9.96 -10.71
C GLY A 72 10.75 -8.91 -11.09
N PHE A 73 10.64 -7.70 -10.52
CA PHE A 73 11.58 -6.60 -10.72
C PHE A 73 12.07 -6.06 -9.37
N LEU A 74 13.38 -6.21 -9.10
CA LEU A 74 13.99 -5.83 -7.82
C LEU A 74 13.27 -6.50 -6.64
N ILE A 75 12.70 -5.68 -5.75
CA ILE A 75 11.95 -6.03 -4.54
C ILE A 75 10.47 -6.33 -4.82
N LEU A 76 10.01 -6.17 -6.06
CA LEU A 76 8.62 -6.36 -6.47
C LEU A 76 8.46 -7.75 -7.11
N ASP A 77 7.71 -8.63 -6.47
CA ASP A 77 7.58 -10.05 -6.86
C ASP A 77 6.32 -10.36 -7.69
N THR A 78 5.49 -9.35 -7.95
CA THR A 78 4.18 -9.49 -8.58
C THR A 78 4.07 -8.50 -9.72
N CYS A 79 4.37 -8.98 -10.92
CA CYS A 79 4.40 -8.15 -12.13
C CYS A 79 3.57 -8.76 -13.25
N PHE A 80 3.16 -7.91 -14.19
CA PHE A 80 2.30 -8.22 -15.31
C PHE A 80 2.86 -7.61 -16.59
N ASP A 81 2.65 -8.31 -17.71
CA ASP A 81 2.95 -7.81 -19.04
C ASP A 81 1.63 -7.40 -19.73
N PHE A 82 1.49 -6.10 -19.99
CA PHE A 82 0.32 -5.53 -20.67
C PHE A 82 0.59 -5.27 -22.16
N THR A 83 1.63 -5.87 -22.74
CA THR A 83 1.88 -5.78 -24.19
C THR A 83 0.66 -6.26 -24.97
N GLY A 84 0.18 -5.41 -25.89
CA GLY A 84 -1.00 -5.70 -26.72
C GLY A 84 -2.35 -5.40 -26.07
N TYR A 85 -2.39 -4.90 -24.82
CA TYR A 85 -3.63 -4.50 -24.16
C TYR A 85 -3.87 -2.99 -24.33
N GLU A 86 -4.96 -2.62 -25.01
CA GLU A 86 -5.35 -1.20 -25.16
C GLU A 86 -5.94 -0.60 -23.88
N ARG A 87 -6.61 -1.42 -23.06
CA ARG A 87 -7.19 -1.03 -21.78
C ARG A 87 -6.94 -2.09 -20.73
N VAL A 88 -6.44 -1.65 -19.58
CA VAL A 88 -6.21 -2.50 -18.41
C VAL A 88 -7.17 -2.07 -17.31
N THR A 89 -7.93 -3.02 -16.77
CA THR A 89 -8.83 -2.79 -15.64
C THR A 89 -8.19 -3.36 -14.38
N LEU A 90 -7.96 -2.51 -13.40
CA LEU A 90 -7.32 -2.89 -12.14
C LEU A 90 -8.36 -2.99 -11.02
N PRO A 91 -8.22 -3.94 -10.08
CA PRO A 91 -9.00 -3.88 -8.85
C PRO A 91 -8.57 -2.64 -8.04
N ARG A 92 -9.55 -1.91 -7.51
CA ARG A 92 -9.28 -0.82 -6.55
C ARG A 92 -8.55 -1.37 -5.33
N VAL A 93 -7.59 -0.62 -4.80
CA VAL A 93 -6.90 -0.94 -3.55
C VAL A 93 -7.08 0.23 -2.59
N SER A 94 -7.42 -0.07 -1.34
CA SER A 94 -7.56 0.96 -0.31
C SER A 94 -7.06 0.50 1.05
N PHE A 95 -6.61 1.46 1.84
CA PHE A 95 -6.25 1.27 3.24
C PHE A 95 -7.37 1.78 4.14
N THR A 96 -7.62 1.06 5.23
CA THR A 96 -8.54 1.51 6.29
C THR A 96 -7.72 1.84 7.52
N PHE A 97 -7.93 3.03 8.06
CA PHE A 97 -7.36 3.50 9.30
C PHE A 97 -8.44 3.61 10.40
N SER A 98 -8.02 3.61 11.66
CA SER A 98 -8.90 3.84 12.80
C SER A 98 -9.69 5.14 12.66
N GLY A 99 -10.88 5.18 13.24
CA GLY A 99 -11.83 6.29 13.04
C GLY A 99 -12.64 6.19 11.73
N GLY A 100 -12.52 5.08 10.99
CA GLY A 100 -13.32 4.82 9.79
C GLY A 100 -12.79 5.50 8.53
N VAL A 101 -11.57 6.04 8.57
CA VAL A 101 -10.94 6.68 7.42
C VAL A 101 -10.54 5.62 6.41
N VAL A 102 -11.05 5.74 5.18
CA VAL A 102 -10.68 4.88 4.05
C VAL A 102 -9.95 5.72 3.02
N VAL A 103 -8.76 5.26 2.63
CA VAL A 103 -7.91 5.91 1.63
C VAL A 103 -7.83 5.02 0.41
N ASP A 104 -8.54 5.40 -0.65
CA ASP A 104 -8.42 4.78 -1.97
C ASP A 104 -7.12 5.24 -2.64
N LEU A 105 -6.40 4.29 -3.24
CA LEU A 105 -5.16 4.58 -3.94
C LEU A 105 -5.42 4.91 -5.41
N GLY A 106 -4.75 5.95 -5.90
CA GLY A 106 -4.63 6.19 -7.34
C GLY A 106 -3.72 5.17 -8.02
N LEU A 107 -3.70 5.19 -9.36
CA LEU A 107 -2.90 4.27 -10.17
C LEU A 107 -1.41 4.19 -9.77
N PRO A 108 -0.71 5.32 -9.49
CA PRO A 108 0.70 5.26 -9.06
C PRO A 108 0.89 4.50 -7.75
N GLY A 109 -0.09 4.55 -6.84
CA GLY A 109 -0.09 3.83 -5.58
C GLY A 109 -0.41 2.34 -5.69
N ILE A 110 -0.85 1.86 -6.86
CA ILE A 110 -1.18 0.46 -7.11
C ILE A 110 -0.12 -0.21 -7.97
N LEU A 111 0.34 0.44 -9.04
CA LEU A 111 1.31 -0.13 -9.97
C LEU A 111 2.53 0.76 -10.15
N TYR A 112 3.70 0.13 -10.19
CA TYR A 112 4.98 0.70 -10.58
C TYR A 112 5.39 0.17 -11.95
N SER A 113 5.89 1.03 -12.83
CA SER A 113 6.32 0.64 -14.18
C SER A 113 7.82 0.91 -14.38
N PRO A 114 8.67 -0.14 -14.47
CA PRO A 114 10.07 0.03 -14.84
C PRO A 114 10.29 0.24 -16.34
N THR A 115 9.42 -0.28 -17.19
CA THR A 115 9.49 -0.15 -18.66
C THR A 115 8.09 -0.09 -19.28
N THR A 116 8.00 0.35 -20.53
CA THR A 116 6.74 0.40 -21.28
C THR A 116 6.03 -0.96 -21.26
N SER A 117 4.74 -0.95 -20.92
CA SER A 117 3.85 -2.12 -20.87
C SER A 117 4.15 -3.16 -19.79
N TYR A 118 5.19 -2.97 -18.97
CA TYR A 118 5.49 -3.87 -17.85
C TYR A 118 5.22 -3.14 -16.54
N TYR A 119 4.42 -3.77 -15.67
CA TYR A 119 3.95 -3.16 -14.42
C TYR A 119 4.00 -4.16 -13.26
N CYS A 120 4.46 -3.69 -12.11
CA CYS A 120 4.50 -4.46 -10.87
C CYS A 120 3.56 -3.85 -9.84
N LEU A 121 2.97 -4.70 -9.01
CA LEU A 121 2.26 -4.28 -7.81
C LEU A 121 3.21 -3.43 -6.95
N ALA A 122 2.82 -2.19 -6.63
CA ALA A 122 3.64 -1.19 -5.95
C ALA A 122 3.75 -1.43 -4.44
N PHE A 123 3.94 -2.69 -4.03
CA PHE A 123 4.02 -3.14 -2.65
C PHE A 123 5.11 -4.20 -2.53
N ALA A 124 5.69 -4.34 -1.35
CA ALA A 124 6.53 -5.47 -1.03
C ALA A 124 6.33 -5.93 0.42
N GLY A 125 6.61 -7.20 0.68
CA GLY A 125 6.71 -7.72 2.03
C GLY A 125 7.93 -7.18 2.77
N ASN A 126 7.80 -7.03 4.08
CA ASN A 126 8.94 -6.98 5.00
C ASN A 126 9.64 -8.34 5.04
N ASP A 127 10.92 -8.35 5.42
CA ASP A 127 11.69 -9.60 5.59
C ASP A 127 11.17 -10.44 6.78
N ASP A 128 10.54 -9.79 7.76
CA ASP A 128 9.98 -10.40 8.97
C ASP A 128 8.81 -9.56 9.55
N ASP A 129 8.14 -10.10 10.57
CA ASP A 129 7.04 -9.45 11.30
C ASP A 129 7.52 -8.40 12.33
N GLY A 130 8.83 -8.24 12.52
CA GLY A 130 9.43 -7.28 13.46
C GLY A 130 9.55 -5.86 12.91
N LYS A 131 9.22 -5.64 11.63
CA LYS A 131 9.29 -4.34 10.95
C LYS A 131 7.90 -3.72 10.80
N ALA A 132 7.82 -2.41 10.98
CA ALA A 132 6.58 -1.66 10.82
C ALA A 132 6.04 -1.76 9.38
N ALA A 133 4.73 -1.66 9.23
CA ALA A 133 4.15 -1.34 7.93
C ALA A 133 4.54 0.10 7.55
N ILE A 134 4.78 0.33 6.26
CA ILE A 134 5.14 1.64 5.73
C ILE A 134 4.12 2.03 4.65
N PHE A 135 3.44 3.14 4.85
CA PHE A 135 2.67 3.84 3.81
C PHE A 135 3.64 4.70 2.99
N GLY A 136 4.09 4.17 1.85
CA GLY A 136 5.20 4.70 1.06
C GLY A 136 4.84 5.86 0.14
N ASN A 137 5.84 6.39 -0.56
CA ASN A 137 5.72 7.55 -1.44
C ASN A 137 4.66 7.35 -2.53
N LEU A 138 4.72 6.25 -3.28
CA LEU A 138 3.78 6.01 -4.38
C LEU A 138 2.32 5.96 -3.92
N GLN A 139 2.07 5.42 -2.73
CA GLN A 139 0.74 5.39 -2.11
C GLN A 139 0.26 6.78 -1.65
N GLN A 140 1.17 7.73 -1.47
CA GLN A 140 0.86 9.11 -1.10
C GLN A 140 0.60 10.01 -2.31
N GLN A 141 1.11 9.71 -3.50
CA GLN A 141 1.20 10.66 -4.62
C GLN A 141 -0.13 11.28 -5.06
N THR A 142 -1.25 10.57 -4.93
CA THR A 142 -2.58 11.08 -5.33
C THR A 142 -3.36 11.70 -4.17
N LEU A 143 -2.71 11.89 -3.03
CA LEU A 143 -3.31 12.35 -1.78
C LEU A 143 -2.67 13.67 -1.35
N GLU A 144 -3.48 14.57 -0.83
CA GLU A 144 -3.00 15.62 0.06
C GLU A 144 -2.87 15.01 1.46
N VAL A 145 -1.68 15.16 2.04
CA VAL A 145 -1.35 14.63 3.37
C VAL A 145 -1.07 15.79 4.32
N VAL A 146 -1.85 15.89 5.39
CA VAL A 146 -1.73 16.95 6.40
C VAL A 146 -1.20 16.37 7.69
N PHE A 147 -0.12 16.94 8.21
CA PHE A 147 0.50 16.55 9.47
C PHE A 147 0.15 17.56 10.56
N ASP A 148 -0.74 17.17 11.47
CA ASP A 148 -1.07 17.95 12.67
C ASP A 148 -0.23 17.43 13.83
N GLY A 149 0.98 17.98 13.98
CA GLY A 149 1.92 17.60 15.04
C GLY A 149 1.40 17.94 16.44
N ALA A 150 0.64 19.04 16.60
CA ALA A 150 0.11 19.46 17.90
C ALA A 150 -1.08 18.60 18.34
N GLY A 151 -1.97 18.25 17.42
CA GLY A 151 -3.10 17.35 17.66
C GLY A 151 -2.75 15.86 17.55
N GLY A 152 -1.54 15.53 17.08
CA GLY A 152 -1.06 14.17 16.89
C GLY A 152 -1.89 13.40 15.86
N ARG A 153 -2.13 13.99 14.67
CA ARG A 153 -2.98 13.40 13.63
C ARG A 153 -2.34 13.52 12.26
N VAL A 154 -2.68 12.56 11.40
CA VAL A 154 -2.39 12.63 9.96
C VAL A 154 -3.74 12.61 9.23
N GLY A 155 -3.97 13.60 8.38
CA GLY A 155 -5.15 13.72 7.54
C GLY A 155 -4.83 13.37 6.10
N PHE A 156 -5.81 12.77 5.40
CA PHE A 156 -5.73 12.46 3.98
C PHE A 156 -6.91 13.10 3.26
N ALA A 157 -6.65 13.77 2.13
CA ALA A 157 -7.67 14.18 1.18
C ALA A 157 -7.30 13.70 -0.23
N PRO A 158 -8.28 13.27 -1.05
CA PRO A 158 -8.01 12.86 -2.42
C PRO A 158 -7.67 14.05 -3.31
N ASN A 159 -7.03 13.79 -4.45
CA ASN A 159 -6.70 14.79 -5.48
C ASN A 159 -5.71 15.88 -5.04
N GLY A 160 -4.72 15.53 -4.21
CA GLY A 160 -3.69 16.47 -3.78
C GLY A 160 -2.82 16.98 -4.94
N CYS A 161 -2.02 16.09 -5.53
CA CYS A 161 -1.19 16.39 -6.69
C CYS A 161 -1.82 15.78 -7.96
N GLN A 162 -2.10 16.61 -8.96
CA GLN A 162 -2.52 16.21 -10.30
C GLN A 162 -1.40 16.50 -11.31
#